data_AF-A0A7H4LWN7-F1
#
_entry.id   AF-A0A7H4LWN7-F1
#
_cell.length_a   1.000
_cell.length_b   1.000
_cell.length_c   1.000
_cell.angle_alpha   90.00
_cell.angle_beta   90.00
_cell.angle_gamma   90.00
#
_symmetry.space_group_name_H-M   'P 1'
#
loop_
_entity.id
_entity.type
_entity.pdbx_description
1 polymer ?
#
loop_
_entity_poly.entity_id
_entity_poly.type
_entity_poly.pdbx_seq_one_letter_code
_entity_poly.pdbx_strand_id
1 'polypeptide(L)'
;MRRCCAINRQIILRDFDFDGQEQLKASRVLVVGLGGLGCAAAQYLAAAGVGQLTLLDFDTVSLSNLQRQTLHSDDTIGQPKVDSARAALARINPHVQLTALNARLEDEALAAQIAAHDLVLDCTDNVAIRNQLNADVSAIKRRWSPARQFAWKGKSASLRIRKMNPATAA
;
A
#
# COMPACT_ATOMS: atom_id res chain seq x y z
N MET A 1 -15.21 14.77 -16.15
CA MET A 1 -14.68 14.15 -17.39
C MET A 1 -13.25 13.58 -17.25
N ARG A 2 -12.25 14.31 -16.71
CA ARG A 2 -10.87 13.80 -16.57
C ARG A 2 -10.68 12.54 -15.69
N ARG A 3 -11.59 12.30 -14.72
CA ARG A 3 -11.54 11.17 -13.77
C ARG A 3 -11.60 9.79 -14.44
N CYS A 4 -12.42 9.64 -15.48
CA CYS A 4 -12.57 8.34 -16.16
C CYS A 4 -11.43 8.06 -17.15
N CYS A 5 -10.81 9.07 -17.75
CA CYS A 5 -9.84 8.87 -18.83
C CYS A 5 -8.53 8.23 -18.38
N ALA A 6 -8.02 8.56 -17.18
CA ALA A 6 -6.74 8.05 -16.68
C ALA A 6 -6.80 6.55 -16.31
N ILE A 7 -7.94 6.09 -15.81
CA ILE A 7 -8.14 4.71 -15.34
C ILE A 7 -8.97 3.87 -16.35
N ASN A 8 -9.31 4.47 -17.50
CA ASN A 8 -10.08 3.81 -18.56
C ASN A 8 -9.47 2.47 -18.97
N ARG A 9 -8.14 2.37 -19.00
CA ARG A 9 -7.44 1.12 -19.35
C ARG A 9 -7.68 -0.02 -18.37
N GLN A 10 -8.07 0.27 -17.13
CA GLN A 10 -8.41 -0.73 -16.11
C GLN A 10 -9.90 -1.08 -16.18
N ILE A 11 -10.76 -0.08 -16.37
CA ILE A 11 -12.21 -0.26 -16.49
C ILE A 11 -12.58 -1.13 -17.69
N ILE A 12 -11.86 -1.05 -18.82
CA ILE A 12 -12.16 -1.91 -19.98
C ILE A 12 -11.85 -3.42 -19.76
N LEU A 13 -11.21 -3.80 -18.65
CA LEU A 13 -10.89 -5.19 -18.35
C LEU A 13 -12.15 -5.89 -17.83
N ARG A 14 -12.60 -6.94 -18.54
CA ARG A 14 -13.86 -7.67 -18.27
C ARG A 14 -14.04 -8.16 -16.83
N ASP A 15 -12.96 -8.50 -16.14
CA ASP A 15 -13.01 -9.00 -14.76
C ASP A 15 -12.84 -7.92 -13.68
N PHE A 16 -12.64 -6.67 -14.09
CA PHE A 16 -12.44 -5.54 -13.19
C PHE A 16 -13.59 -4.53 -13.34
N ASP A 17 -13.79 -3.98 -14.54
CA ASP A 17 -14.87 -3.04 -14.86
C ASP A 17 -15.00 -1.85 -13.87
N PHE A 18 -16.13 -1.14 -13.91
CA PHE A 18 -16.43 -0.05 -13.00
C PHE A 18 -16.49 -0.50 -11.53
N ASP A 19 -17.06 -1.68 -11.26
CA ASP A 19 -17.22 -2.19 -9.90
C ASP A 19 -15.86 -2.44 -9.21
N GLY A 20 -14.89 -2.99 -9.95
CA GLY A 20 -13.53 -3.18 -9.46
C GLY A 20 -12.85 -1.86 -9.17
N GLN A 21 -13.08 -0.84 -10.00
CA GLN A 21 -12.51 0.48 -9.77
C GLN A 21 -13.10 1.18 -8.55
N GLU A 22 -14.42 1.11 -8.35
CA GLU A 22 -15.06 1.69 -7.17
C GLU A 22 -14.65 0.94 -5.89
N GLN A 23 -14.47 -0.38 -5.94
CA GLN A 23 -13.90 -1.15 -4.83
C GLN A 23 -12.46 -0.72 -4.51
N LEU A 24 -11.62 -0.55 -5.52
CA LEU A 24 -10.24 -0.09 -5.35
C LEU A 24 -10.21 1.33 -4.74
N LYS A 25 -11.08 2.22 -5.22
CA LYS A 25 -11.26 3.57 -4.70
C LYS A 25 -11.85 3.63 -3.29
N ALA A 26 -12.55 2.59 -2.84
CA ALA A 26 -13.00 2.45 -1.46
C ALA A 26 -11.97 1.78 -0.54
N SER A 27 -10.91 1.19 -1.10
CA SER A 27 -9.92 0.42 -0.36
C SER A 27 -8.90 1.29 0.35
N ARG A 28 -8.47 0.83 1.54
CA ARG A 28 -7.42 1.46 2.36
C ARG A 28 -6.23 0.53 2.46
N VAL A 29 -5.06 1.00 2.05
CA VAL A 29 -3.83 0.19 2.00
C VAL A 29 -2.76 0.81 2.88
N LEU A 30 -2.16 -0.02 3.73
CA LEU A 30 -0.98 0.34 4.53
C LEU A 30 0.28 -0.18 3.84
N VAL A 31 1.26 0.69 3.60
CA VAL A 31 2.59 0.33 3.09
C VAL A 31 3.60 0.53 4.20
N VAL A 32 4.22 -0.56 4.66
CA VAL A 32 5.21 -0.56 5.74
C VAL A 32 6.61 -0.65 5.12
N GLY A 33 7.38 0.42 5.23
CA GLY A 33 8.68 0.61 4.61
C GLY A 33 8.56 1.23 3.21
N LEU A 34 9.21 2.37 3.01
CA LEU A 34 9.32 3.10 1.74
C LEU A 34 10.72 2.97 1.14
N GLY A 35 11.33 1.80 1.29
CA GLY A 35 12.52 1.40 0.55
C GLY A 35 12.23 1.13 -0.93
N GLY A 36 13.09 0.33 -1.60
CA GLY A 36 12.93 0.06 -3.03
C GLY A 36 11.59 -0.64 -3.37
N LEU A 37 11.16 -1.58 -2.52
CA LEU A 37 9.90 -2.30 -2.68
C LEU A 37 8.69 -1.40 -2.43
N GLY A 38 8.71 -0.62 -1.35
CA GLY A 38 7.64 0.31 -1.00
C GLY A 38 7.47 1.40 -2.06
N CYS A 39 8.58 1.94 -2.55
CA CYS A 39 8.57 2.88 -3.67
C CYS A 39 7.90 2.30 -4.90
N ALA A 40 8.31 1.10 -5.34
CA ALA A 40 7.73 0.47 -6.52
C ALA A 40 6.23 0.17 -6.34
N ALA A 41 5.84 -0.41 -5.21
CA ALA A 41 4.45 -0.77 -4.94
C ALA A 41 3.53 0.45 -4.82
N ALA A 42 3.93 1.45 -4.04
CA ALA A 42 3.10 2.63 -3.78
C ALA A 42 2.82 3.44 -5.05
N GLN A 43 3.80 3.54 -5.97
CA GLN A 43 3.62 4.22 -7.26
C GLN A 43 2.47 3.62 -8.07
N TYR A 44 2.45 2.29 -8.20
CA TYR A 44 1.40 1.61 -8.96
C TYR A 44 0.06 1.60 -8.25
N LEU A 45 0.03 1.49 -6.92
CA LEU A 45 -1.22 1.63 -6.16
C LEU A 45 -1.85 3.02 -6.33
N ALA A 46 -1.03 4.07 -6.24
CA ALA A 46 -1.50 5.43 -6.45
C ALA A 46 -1.98 5.65 -7.90
N ALA A 47 -1.20 5.20 -8.88
CA ALA A 47 -1.57 5.28 -10.30
C ALA A 47 -2.85 4.49 -10.62
N ALA A 48 -3.09 3.37 -9.94
CA ALA A 48 -4.31 2.57 -10.09
C ALA A 48 -5.55 3.20 -9.43
N GLY A 49 -5.36 4.23 -8.60
CA GLY A 49 -6.49 4.95 -8.00
C GLY A 49 -7.09 4.24 -6.80
N VAL A 50 -6.24 3.63 -5.97
CA VAL A 50 -6.61 3.24 -4.61
C VAL A 50 -7.18 4.43 -3.83
N GLY A 51 -8.15 4.19 -2.97
CA GLY A 51 -8.80 5.26 -2.19
C GLY A 51 -7.87 5.96 -1.23
N GLN A 52 -7.20 5.16 -0.38
CA GLN A 52 -6.31 5.66 0.65
C GLN A 52 -5.02 4.85 0.70
N LEU A 53 -3.88 5.55 0.77
CA LEU A 53 -2.57 4.98 1.09
C LEU A 53 -2.05 5.58 2.38
N THR A 54 -1.80 4.73 3.36
CA THR A 54 -1.04 5.07 4.56
C THR A 54 0.39 4.59 4.37
N LEU A 55 1.33 5.50 4.48
CA LEU A 55 2.76 5.28 4.30
C LEU A 55 3.44 5.28 5.66
N LEU A 56 4.09 4.20 6.02
CA LEU A 56 4.78 4.05 7.30
C LEU A 56 6.26 3.78 7.06
N ASP A 57 7.12 4.71 7.45
CA ASP A 57 8.57 4.56 7.47
C ASP A 57 9.14 5.54 8.50
N PHE A 58 10.21 5.16 9.18
CA PHE A 58 10.86 5.97 10.22
C PHE A 58 12.15 6.64 9.73
N ASP A 59 12.61 6.27 8.54
CA ASP A 59 13.92 6.64 8.02
C ASP A 59 13.86 7.91 7.15
N THR A 60 15.03 8.48 6.91
CA THR A 60 15.21 9.67 6.06
C THR A 60 15.85 9.29 4.73
N VAL A 61 15.66 10.12 3.71
CA VAL A 61 16.24 9.90 2.39
C VAL A 61 17.76 10.11 2.45
N SER A 62 18.53 9.13 1.97
CA SER A 62 19.98 9.24 1.80
C SER A 62 20.39 9.05 0.33
N LEU A 63 21.56 9.57 -0.04
CA LEU A 63 22.12 9.42 -1.40
C LEU A 63 22.19 7.94 -1.84
N SER A 64 22.58 7.04 -0.94
CA SER A 64 22.67 5.59 -1.20
C SER A 64 21.34 4.93 -1.59
N ASN A 65 20.22 5.58 -1.30
CA ASN A 65 18.87 5.11 -1.59
C ASN A 65 18.46 5.38 -3.04
N LEU A 66 18.96 6.44 -3.66
CA LEU A 66 18.46 6.95 -4.94
C LEU A 66 18.65 5.98 -6.11
N GLN A 67 19.61 5.07 -6.03
CA GLN A 67 19.83 4.01 -7.03
C GLN A 67 18.63 3.05 -7.21
N ARG A 68 17.70 2.99 -6.23
CA ARG A 68 16.57 2.04 -6.26
C ARG A 68 15.26 2.55 -5.68
N GLN A 69 15.25 3.69 -5.01
CA GLN A 69 14.07 4.25 -4.34
C GLN A 69 13.52 5.42 -5.16
N THR A 70 12.84 5.11 -6.27
CA THR A 70 12.50 6.07 -7.33
C THR A 70 11.44 7.12 -6.98
N LEU A 71 10.82 7.02 -5.79
CA LEU A 71 9.98 8.12 -5.27
C LEU A 71 10.80 9.27 -4.69
N HIS A 72 12.07 9.02 -4.37
CA HIS A 72 12.98 10.00 -3.79
C HIS A 72 13.89 10.60 -4.85
N SER A 73 14.42 11.77 -4.55
CA SER A 73 15.31 12.54 -5.42
C SER A 73 16.38 13.24 -4.61
N ASP A 74 17.42 13.75 -5.27
CA ASP A 74 18.50 14.52 -4.66
C ASP A 74 17.97 15.69 -3.80
N ASP A 75 16.94 16.40 -4.26
CA ASP A 75 16.31 17.52 -3.55
C ASP A 75 15.60 17.11 -2.25
N THR A 76 15.36 15.82 -2.05
CA THR A 76 14.67 15.29 -0.88
C THR A 76 15.61 14.61 0.12
N ILE A 77 16.92 14.61 -0.12
CA ILE A 77 17.91 14.07 0.81
C ILE A 77 17.75 14.77 2.18
N GLY A 78 17.75 13.96 3.25
CA GLY A 78 17.55 14.41 4.62
C GLY A 78 16.08 14.56 5.05
N GLN A 79 15.12 14.54 4.11
CA GLN A 79 13.70 14.55 4.46
C GLN A 79 13.23 13.17 4.94
N PRO A 80 12.18 13.08 5.78
CA PRO A 80 11.52 11.82 6.06
C PRO A 80 11.05 11.14 4.77
N LYS A 81 11.31 9.84 4.63
CA LYS A 81 10.92 9.08 3.43
C LYS A 81 9.43 9.16 3.17
N VAL A 82 8.62 9.11 4.22
CA VAL A 82 7.16 9.21 4.11
C VAL A 82 6.70 10.53 3.50
N ASP A 83 7.38 11.65 3.79
CA ASP A 83 7.02 12.95 3.24
C ASP A 83 7.48 13.10 1.79
N SER A 84 8.72 12.70 1.50
CA SER A 84 9.25 12.66 0.14
C SER A 84 8.37 11.81 -0.78
N ALA A 85 8.01 10.61 -0.33
CA ALA A 85 7.13 9.72 -1.07
C ALA A 85 5.71 10.26 -1.20
N ARG A 86 5.12 10.83 -0.13
CA ARG A 86 3.79 11.44 -0.19
C ARG A 86 3.74 12.55 -1.24
N ALA A 87 4.75 13.42 -1.27
CA ALA A 87 4.83 14.49 -2.26
C ALA A 87 4.94 13.93 -3.69
N ALA A 88 5.71 12.87 -3.90
CA ALA A 88 5.83 12.22 -5.21
C ALA A 88 4.54 11.51 -5.64
N LEU A 89 3.88 10.79 -4.75
CA LEU A 89 2.63 10.09 -5.02
C LEU A 89 1.47 11.06 -5.30
N ALA A 90 1.43 12.22 -4.64
CA ALA A 90 0.45 13.27 -4.91
C ALA A 90 0.57 13.83 -6.34
N ARG A 91 1.79 13.85 -6.91
CA ARG A 91 2.02 14.21 -8.32
C ARG A 91 1.53 13.13 -9.28
N ILE A 92 1.65 11.85 -8.89
CA ILE A 92 1.19 10.71 -9.68
C ILE A 92 -0.34 10.70 -9.75
N ASN A 93 -1.01 10.83 -8.60
CA ASN A 93 -2.47 10.85 -8.54
C ASN A 93 -2.96 11.72 -7.37
N PRO A 94 -3.43 12.95 -7.63
CA PRO A 94 -3.91 13.86 -6.59
C PRO A 94 -5.27 13.46 -5.99
N HIS A 95 -5.90 12.38 -6.49
CA HIS A 95 -7.19 11.90 -5.99
C HIS A 95 -7.08 10.82 -4.92
N VAL A 96 -5.86 10.31 -4.68
CA VAL A 96 -5.60 9.33 -3.62
C VAL A 96 -5.44 10.08 -2.30
N GLN A 97 -6.09 9.61 -1.24
CA GLN A 97 -5.84 10.13 0.11
C GLN A 97 -4.53 9.54 0.64
N LEU A 98 -3.56 10.41 0.92
CA LEU A 98 -2.22 10.00 1.34
C LEU A 98 -1.99 10.40 2.80
N THR A 99 -1.73 9.42 3.66
CA THR A 99 -1.35 9.63 5.06
C THR A 99 0.11 9.24 5.24
N ALA A 100 0.93 10.14 5.78
CA ALA A 100 2.32 9.87 6.12
C ALA A 100 2.47 9.64 7.63
N LEU A 101 3.04 8.50 8.02
CA LEU A 101 3.35 8.14 9.39
C LEU A 101 4.87 8.00 9.52
N ASN A 102 5.52 9.09 9.94
CA ASN A 102 6.96 9.10 10.22
C ASN A 102 7.23 8.51 11.61
N ALA A 103 7.13 7.20 11.73
CA ALA A 103 7.26 6.52 13.01
C ALA A 103 7.74 5.09 12.83
N ARG A 104 8.40 4.57 13.87
CA ARG A 104 8.62 3.14 14.03
C ARG A 104 7.53 2.60 14.94
N LEU A 105 6.49 2.01 14.34
CA LEU A 105 5.39 1.42 15.08
C LEU A 105 5.73 -0.03 15.45
N GLU A 106 5.46 -0.38 16.70
CA GLU A 106 5.63 -1.71 17.27
C GLU A 106 4.35 -2.10 18.02
N ASP A 107 4.18 -3.40 18.28
CA ASP A 107 3.12 -3.98 19.11
C ASP A 107 1.71 -3.44 18.83
N GLU A 108 1.02 -2.91 19.84
CA GLU A 108 -0.38 -2.49 19.75
C GLU A 108 -0.60 -1.36 18.73
N ALA A 109 0.37 -0.46 18.58
CA ALA A 109 0.27 0.65 17.64
C ALA A 109 0.28 0.14 16.19
N LEU A 110 1.11 -0.86 15.90
CA LEU A 110 1.16 -1.50 14.59
C LEU A 110 -0.11 -2.34 14.34
N ALA A 111 -0.56 -3.10 15.35
CA ALA A 111 -1.79 -3.89 15.25
C ALA A 111 -3.03 -3.02 14.98
N ALA A 112 -3.11 -1.84 15.61
CA ALA A 112 -4.19 -0.88 15.38
C ALA A 112 -4.19 -0.36 13.93
N GLN A 113 -3.00 -0.07 13.36
CA GLN A 113 -2.88 0.30 11.96
C GLN A 113 -3.30 -0.86 11.04
N ILE A 114 -2.83 -2.09 11.28
CA ILE A 114 -3.22 -3.25 10.47
C ILE A 114 -4.74 -3.44 10.48
N ALA A 115 -5.38 -3.32 11.65
CA ALA A 115 -6.83 -3.49 11.79
C ALA A 115 -7.65 -2.39 11.07
N ALA A 116 -7.07 -1.21 10.86
CA ALA A 116 -7.73 -0.08 10.19
C ALA A 116 -7.68 -0.16 8.65
N HIS A 117 -6.89 -1.07 8.06
CA HIS A 117 -6.67 -1.15 6.62
C HIS A 117 -7.20 -2.47 6.02
N ASP A 118 -7.57 -2.42 4.75
CA ASP A 118 -8.07 -3.58 4.01
C ASP A 118 -6.94 -4.46 3.45
N LEU A 119 -5.74 -3.89 3.30
CA LEU A 119 -4.53 -4.55 2.81
C LEU A 119 -3.30 -3.94 3.49
N VAL A 120 -2.33 -4.79 3.84
CA VAL A 120 -1.01 -4.38 4.36
C VAL A 120 0.09 -4.95 3.48
N LEU A 121 0.98 -4.08 3.03
CA LEU A 121 2.19 -4.44 2.29
C LEU A 121 3.41 -4.32 3.19
N ASP A 122 4.01 -5.46 3.52
CA ASP A 122 5.34 -5.51 4.15
C ASP A 122 6.41 -5.27 3.08
N CYS A 123 6.95 -4.06 3.07
CA CYS A 123 8.06 -3.66 2.20
C CYS A 123 9.36 -3.48 3.00
N THR A 124 9.44 -4.06 4.20
CA THR A 124 10.61 -3.97 5.07
C THR A 124 11.69 -4.97 4.68
N ASP A 125 12.95 -4.55 4.83
CA ASP A 125 14.11 -5.41 4.66
C ASP A 125 14.55 -6.10 5.96
N ASN A 126 13.85 -5.85 7.06
CA ASN A 126 14.14 -6.41 8.38
C ASN A 126 13.30 -7.66 8.68
N VAL A 127 13.98 -8.77 8.96
CA VAL A 127 13.35 -10.06 9.29
C VAL A 127 12.51 -10.00 10.59
N ALA A 128 12.89 -9.17 11.57
CA ALA A 128 12.14 -9.03 12.81
C ALA A 128 10.77 -8.37 12.57
N ILE A 129 10.73 -7.26 11.83
CA ILE A 129 9.47 -6.57 11.47
C ILE A 129 8.60 -7.48 10.61
N ARG A 130 9.20 -8.21 9.66
CA ARG A 130 8.50 -9.21 8.86
C ARG A 130 7.85 -10.29 9.72
N ASN A 131 8.54 -10.80 10.73
CA ASN A 131 8.00 -11.83 11.62
C ASN A 131 6.84 -11.28 12.47
N GLN A 132 6.96 -10.04 12.97
CA GLN A 132 5.90 -9.36 13.72
C GLN A 132 4.65 -9.15 12.86
N LEU A 133 4.79 -8.58 11.66
CA LEU A 133 3.69 -8.40 10.71
C LEU A 133 2.98 -9.71 10.37
N ASN A 134 3.72 -10.81 10.21
CA ASN A 134 3.14 -12.13 9.97
C ASN A 134 2.35 -12.66 11.17
N ALA A 135 2.83 -12.42 12.39
CA ALA A 135 2.14 -12.79 13.62
C ALA A 135 0.84 -12.00 13.79
N ASP A 136 0.89 -10.68 13.62
CA ASP A 136 -0.26 -9.78 13.79
C ASP A 136 -1.34 -10.04 12.76
N VAL A 137 -0.97 -10.16 11.47
CA VAL A 137 -1.92 -10.53 10.42
C VAL A 137 -2.53 -11.90 10.72
N SER A 138 -1.74 -12.86 11.22
CA SER A 138 -2.26 -14.19 11.56
C SER A 138 -3.15 -14.20 12.81
N ALA A 139 -2.93 -13.32 13.77
CA ALA A 139 -3.82 -13.13 14.92
C ALA A 139 -5.15 -12.50 14.50
N ILE A 140 -5.11 -11.57 13.54
CA ILE A 140 -6.28 -10.87 13.00
C ILE A 140 -7.09 -11.76 12.03
N LYS A 141 -6.50 -12.83 11.47
CA LYS A 141 -7.16 -13.80 10.55
C LYS A 141 -8.51 -14.35 11.05
N ARG A 142 -8.83 -14.30 12.35
CA ARG A 142 -10.15 -14.70 12.87
C ARG A 142 -11.31 -13.76 12.54
N ARG A 143 -11.04 -12.55 12.02
CA ARG A 143 -12.07 -11.51 11.81
C ARG A 143 -12.24 -11.08 10.36
N TRP A 144 -11.49 -11.68 9.42
CA TRP A 144 -11.48 -11.30 8.01
C TRP A 144 -12.12 -12.40 7.15
N SER A 145 -13.16 -12.06 6.38
CA SER A 145 -13.69 -12.95 5.34
C SER A 145 -12.56 -13.40 4.39
N PRO A 146 -12.59 -14.61 3.81
CA PRO A 146 -11.56 -15.10 2.88
C PRO A 146 -11.26 -14.17 1.69
N ALA A 147 -12.14 -13.21 1.39
CA ALA A 147 -12.00 -12.20 0.34
C ALA A 147 -11.08 -11.01 0.69
N ARG A 148 -10.64 -10.87 1.95
CA ARG A 148 -9.88 -9.70 2.42
C ARG A 148 -8.44 -10.03 2.85
N GLN A 149 -7.85 -11.13 2.44
CA GLN A 149 -6.52 -11.53 2.94
C GLN A 149 -5.43 -11.23 1.91
N PHE A 150 -4.57 -10.25 2.21
CA PHE A 150 -3.36 -10.01 1.42
C PHE A 150 -2.20 -9.60 2.33
N ALA A 151 -1.19 -10.45 2.39
CA ALA A 151 0.13 -10.12 2.95
C ALA A 151 1.16 -10.47 1.88
N TRP A 152 1.93 -9.48 1.44
CA TRP A 152 2.97 -9.66 0.42
C TRP A 152 4.23 -10.24 1.07
N LYS A 153 4.73 -11.36 0.55
CA LYS A 153 5.93 -12.06 1.06
C LYS A 153 7.05 -12.00 0.03
N GLY A 154 8.05 -11.14 0.27
CA GLY A 154 9.22 -11.00 -0.59
C GLY A 154 10.13 -12.23 -0.54
N LYS A 155 9.93 -13.15 -1.50
CA LYS A 155 10.94 -13.94 -2.25
C LYS A 155 10.29 -14.85 -3.30
N SER A 156 9.03 -15.25 -3.10
CA SER A 156 8.11 -15.80 -4.11
C SER A 156 6.69 -15.67 -3.54
N ALA A 157 5.78 -14.94 -4.20
CA ALA A 157 4.37 -14.92 -3.83
C ALA A 157 3.48 -14.56 -5.03
N SER A 158 2.53 -15.43 -5.32
CA SER A 158 1.46 -15.20 -6.29
C SER A 158 0.43 -14.23 -5.75
N LEU A 159 0.17 -13.14 -6.47
CA LEU A 159 -0.99 -12.28 -6.27
C LEU A 159 -2.25 -13.10 -6.62
N ARG A 160 -3.04 -13.50 -5.62
CA ARG A 160 -4.36 -14.12 -5.84
C ARG A 160 -5.46 -13.11 -5.52
N ILE A 161 -5.86 -12.32 -6.51
CA ILE A 161 -7.08 -11.52 -6.44
C ILE A 161 -8.27 -12.50 -6.54
N ARG A 162 -8.98 -12.75 -5.44
CA ARG A 162 -10.29 -13.43 -5.50
C ARG A 162 -11.38 -12.38 -5.62
N LYS A 163 -12.13 -12.47 -6.72
CA LYS A 163 -13.38 -11.73 -6.98
C LYS A 163 -14.32 -11.93 -5.79
N MET A 164 -14.89 -10.87 -5.22
CA MET A 164 -16.04 -11.02 -4.32
C MET A 164 -17.20 -11.62 -5.13
N ASN A 165 -17.68 -12.78 -4.72
CA ASN A 165 -18.93 -13.32 -5.25
C ASN A 165 -20.06 -12.66 -4.44
N PRO A 166 -21.03 -11.96 -5.06
CA PRO A 166 -22.06 -11.19 -4.33
C PRO A 166 -23.05 -12.04 -3.50
N ALA A 167 -22.82 -13.35 -3.35
CA ALA A 167 -23.77 -14.30 -2.75
C ALA A 167 -23.53 -14.65 -1.26
N THR A 168 -22.62 -13.98 -0.55
CA THR A 168 -22.39 -14.25 0.89
C THR A 168 -22.43 -12.99 1.76
N ALA A 169 -23.40 -12.12 1.50
CA ALA A 169 -23.91 -11.18 2.48
C ALA A 169 -25.37 -11.57 2.79
N ALA A 170 -25.51 -12.63 3.58
CA ALA A 170 -26.73 -13.01 4.29
C ALA A 170 -26.31 -13.50 5.68
#